data_AF-A0A7U9X396-F1
#
_entry.id   AF-A0A7U9X396-F1
#
_cell.length_a   1.000
_cell.length_b   1.000
_cell.length_c   1.000
_cell.angle_alpha   90.00
_cell.angle_beta   90.00
_cell.angle_gamma   90.00
#
_symmetry.space_group_name_H-M   'P 1'
#
loop_
_entity.id
_entity.type
_entity.pdbx_description
1 polymer ?
#
loop_
_entity_poly.entity_id
_entity_poly.type
_entity_poly.pdbx_seq_one_letter_code
_entity_poly.pdbx_strand_id
1 'polypeptide(L)'
;MRRFARFYEFLLQASCFEDIELHKKYNFVSFLLAYINIKHPGGGYNLDGKIKAMNFIQKKKDEHIKPKLKSDPVTKLPTAENFVLSEDKIQKLSEILAEINSIAGREYDNDVAVKAMLQIKDIMMKSDKLKTSAKSNTEKDFEFAYFDNIDDALIEGLEQNQDFFSLLLGNDEIKKKVLGIFADEIYQSLRASE
;
A
#
# COMPACT_ATOMS: atom_id res chain seq x y z
N MET A 1 42.27 -43.80 -10.43
CA MET A 1 41.90 -42.36 -10.47
C MET A 1 40.60 -42.06 -9.71
N ARG A 2 39.40 -42.36 -10.23
CA ARG A 2 38.11 -42.01 -9.57
C ARG A 2 37.90 -42.63 -8.18
N ARG A 3 38.41 -43.84 -7.93
CA ARG A 3 38.33 -44.49 -6.61
C ARG A 3 39.29 -43.87 -5.59
N PHE A 4 40.47 -43.42 -6.03
CA PHE A 4 41.46 -42.75 -5.19
C PHE A 4 40.95 -41.37 -4.71
N ALA A 5 40.38 -40.56 -5.62
CA ALA A 5 39.82 -39.26 -5.27
C ALA A 5 38.68 -39.36 -4.24
N ARG A 6 37.73 -40.30 -4.44
CA ARG A 6 36.62 -40.52 -3.50
C ARG A 6 37.07 -41.03 -2.13
N PHE A 7 38.07 -41.92 -2.11
CA PHE A 7 38.61 -42.43 -0.85
C PHE A 7 39.37 -41.35 -0.07
N TYR A 8 40.15 -40.52 -0.78
CA TYR A 8 40.85 -39.39 -0.17
C TYR A 8 39.88 -38.31 0.35
N GLU A 9 38.81 -38.00 -0.40
CA GLU A 9 37.74 -37.10 0.08
C GLU A 9 37.08 -37.61 1.36
N PHE A 10 36.78 -38.92 1.42
CA PHE A 10 36.22 -39.53 2.62
C PHE A 10 37.18 -39.43 3.82
N LEU A 11 38.48 -39.68 3.62
CA LEU A 11 39.48 -39.54 4.67
C LEU A 11 39.60 -38.09 5.16
N LEU A 12 39.50 -37.12 4.26
CA LEU A 12 39.57 -35.69 4.58
C LEU A 12 38.32 -35.20 5.34
N GLN A 13 37.18 -35.86 5.15
CA GLN A 13 35.94 -35.61 5.92
C GLN A 13 35.93 -36.33 7.27
N ALA A 14 36.50 -37.54 7.36
CA ALA A 14 36.49 -38.35 8.57
C ALA A 14 37.66 -38.04 9.54
N SER A 15 38.70 -37.35 9.08
CA SER A 15 39.91 -37.07 9.88
C SER A 15 40.54 -35.72 9.53
N CYS A 16 41.23 -35.11 10.51
CA CYS A 16 42.07 -33.92 10.30
C CYS A 16 43.42 -34.29 9.68
N PHE A 17 43.38 -34.98 8.54
CA PHE A 17 44.57 -35.48 7.86
C PHE A 17 45.20 -34.36 7.01
N GLU A 18 46.34 -33.86 7.46
CA GLU A 18 47.01 -32.71 6.84
C GLU A 18 48.36 -33.11 6.23
N ASP A 19 48.31 -33.80 5.08
CA ASP A 19 49.49 -34.12 4.27
C ASP A 19 49.51 -33.28 2.98
N ILE A 20 50.46 -32.37 2.91
CA ILE A 20 50.65 -31.40 1.83
C ILE A 20 51.01 -32.09 0.50
N GLU A 21 51.80 -33.16 0.54
CA GLU A 21 52.25 -33.85 -0.67
C GLU A 21 51.13 -34.70 -1.26
N LEU A 22 50.38 -35.39 -0.40
CA LEU A 22 49.23 -36.18 -0.82
C LEU A 22 48.09 -35.29 -1.33
N HIS A 23 47.87 -34.13 -0.71
CA HIS A 23 46.89 -33.14 -1.17
C HIS A 23 47.22 -32.59 -2.56
N LYS A 24 48.51 -32.33 -2.85
CA LYS A 24 48.97 -31.94 -4.19
C LYS A 24 48.68 -33.03 -5.24
N LYS A 25 48.90 -34.30 -4.90
CA LYS A 25 48.60 -35.45 -5.77
C LYS A 25 47.09 -35.59 -6.01
N TYR A 26 46.27 -35.41 -4.98
CA TYR A 26 44.81 -35.38 -5.11
C TYR A 26 44.36 -34.24 -6.04
N ASN A 27 44.88 -33.03 -5.86
CA ASN A 27 44.54 -31.88 -6.72
C ASN A 27 44.89 -32.14 -8.18
N PHE A 28 46.08 -32.67 -8.46
CA PHE A 28 46.47 -33.06 -9.82
C PHE A 28 45.51 -34.09 -10.43
N VAL A 29 45.18 -35.15 -9.69
CA VAL A 29 44.26 -36.19 -10.17
C VAL A 29 42.86 -35.62 -10.40
N SER A 30 42.36 -34.73 -9.53
CA SER A 30 41.06 -34.08 -9.67
C SER A 30 40.98 -33.20 -10.92
N PHE A 31 42.00 -32.40 -11.20
CA PHE A 31 42.07 -31.62 -12.44
C PHE A 31 42.16 -32.53 -13.67
N LEU A 32 43.04 -33.53 -13.63
CA LEU A 32 43.20 -34.47 -14.74
C LEU A 32 41.89 -35.21 -15.04
N LEU A 33 41.10 -35.56 -14.02
CA LEU A 33 39.81 -36.23 -14.18
C LEU A 33 38.76 -35.35 -14.86
N ALA A 34 38.80 -34.03 -14.61
CA ALA A 34 37.94 -33.05 -15.27
C ALA A 34 38.28 -32.89 -16.76
N TYR A 35 39.55 -33.04 -17.13
CA TYR A 35 40.01 -33.03 -18.52
C TYR A 35 39.77 -34.37 -19.25
N ILE A 36 39.89 -35.50 -18.56
CA ILE A 36 39.68 -36.86 -19.11
C ILE A 36 38.20 -37.19 -19.30
N ASN A 37 37.26 -36.37 -18.82
CA ASN A 37 35.83 -36.57 -19.09
C ASN A 37 35.53 -36.29 -20.58
N ILE A 38 35.80 -37.30 -21.42
CA ILE A 38 35.59 -37.32 -22.86
C ILE A 38 34.11 -37.09 -23.11
N LYS A 39 33.84 -36.03 -23.88
CA LYS A 39 32.53 -35.58 -24.34
C LYS A 39 31.68 -36.77 -24.81
N HIS A 40 30.53 -36.99 -24.17
CA HIS A 40 29.40 -37.61 -24.86
C HIS A 40 28.66 -36.50 -25.63
N PRO A 41 28.44 -36.66 -26.95
CA PRO A 41 27.70 -35.67 -27.71
C PRO A 41 26.22 -35.74 -27.27
N GLY A 42 25.70 -34.66 -26.68
CA GLY A 42 24.26 -34.52 -26.44
C GLY A 42 23.80 -33.88 -25.13
N GLY A 43 24.68 -33.49 -24.21
CA GLY A 43 24.25 -33.07 -22.86
C GLY A 43 24.87 -31.78 -22.34
N GLY A 44 24.77 -30.68 -23.09
CA GLY A 44 25.12 -29.32 -22.61
C GLY A 44 26.57 -29.09 -22.20
N TYR A 45 26.94 -27.82 -22.00
CA TYR A 45 28.24 -27.45 -21.45
C TYR A 45 28.18 -27.53 -19.92
N ASN A 46 28.67 -28.62 -19.33
CA ASN A 46 28.82 -28.69 -17.89
C ASN A 46 30.19 -28.09 -17.48
N LEU A 47 30.14 -26.91 -16.85
CA LEU A 47 31.30 -26.16 -16.34
C LEU A 47 31.66 -26.55 -14.89
N ASP A 48 30.85 -27.42 -14.27
CA ASP A 48 31.02 -27.83 -12.88
C ASP A 48 32.34 -28.58 -12.71
N GLY A 49 33.18 -28.10 -11.78
CA GLY A 49 34.54 -28.60 -11.55
C GLY A 49 35.64 -28.11 -12.50
N LYS A 50 35.32 -27.40 -13.60
CA LYS A 50 36.34 -26.81 -14.51
C LYS A 50 36.81 -25.43 -14.06
N ILE A 51 35.97 -24.69 -13.35
CA ILE A 51 36.32 -23.40 -12.75
C ILE A 51 36.24 -23.57 -11.24
N LYS A 52 37.41 -23.75 -10.60
CA LYS A 52 37.54 -23.66 -9.13
C LYS A 52 38.35 -22.42 -8.81
N ALA A 53 37.66 -21.39 -8.30
CA ALA A 53 38.32 -20.24 -7.72
C ALA A 53 38.84 -20.65 -6.32
N MET A 54 40.15 -20.68 -6.16
CA MET A 54 40.83 -20.96 -4.89
C MET A 54 41.73 -19.77 -4.54
N ASN A 55 42.01 -19.56 -3.24
CA ASN A 55 42.74 -18.40 -2.69
C ASN A 55 41.98 -17.07 -2.69
N PHE A 56 40.71 -17.07 -2.27
CA PHE A 56 40.04 -15.82 -1.91
C PHE A 56 40.73 -15.20 -0.69
N ILE A 57 41.46 -14.11 -0.89
CA ILE A 57 42.00 -13.30 0.20
C ILE A 57 40.92 -12.30 0.60
N GLN A 58 40.23 -12.58 1.70
CA GLN A 58 39.22 -11.66 2.23
C GLN A 58 39.92 -10.51 2.97
N LYS A 59 40.20 -9.41 2.26
CA LYS A 59 40.70 -8.17 2.88
C LYS A 59 39.52 -7.33 3.36
N LYS A 60 39.38 -7.19 4.67
CA LYS A 60 38.43 -6.25 5.30
C LYS A 60 38.90 -4.83 4.99
N LYS A 61 38.20 -4.11 4.11
CA LYS A 61 38.52 -2.71 3.79
C LYS A 61 37.94 -1.76 4.83
N ASP A 62 36.63 -1.84 5.08
CA ASP A 62 35.94 -0.96 6.02
C ASP A 62 34.96 -1.73 6.88
N GLU A 63 34.95 -1.43 8.18
CA GLU A 63 33.97 -1.93 9.13
C GLU A 63 32.91 -0.84 9.37
N HIS A 64 31.79 -0.96 8.65
CA HIS A 64 30.63 -0.11 8.90
C HIS A 64 29.86 -0.66 10.10
N ILE A 65 30.27 -0.26 11.31
CA ILE A 65 29.42 -0.40 12.50
C ILE A 65 28.25 0.55 12.28
N LYS A 66 27.12 0.03 11.78
CA LYS A 66 25.91 0.81 11.62
C LYS A 66 25.57 1.40 13.01
N PRO A 67 25.65 2.73 13.23
CA PRO A 67 25.07 3.30 14.43
C PRO A 67 23.59 2.92 14.40
N LYS A 68 23.01 2.59 15.57
CA LYS A 68 21.61 2.16 15.71
C LYS A 68 20.73 2.98 14.77
N LEU A 69 20.42 2.39 13.60
CA LEU A 69 19.56 3.00 12.62
C LEU A 69 18.19 2.92 13.26
N LYS A 70 17.73 4.02 13.86
CA LYS A 70 16.35 4.12 14.31
C LYS A 70 15.54 4.04 13.02
N SER A 71 15.00 2.85 12.75
CA SER A 71 14.10 2.66 11.64
C SER A 71 12.87 3.50 11.95
N ASP A 72 12.79 4.66 11.35
CA ASP A 72 11.53 5.38 11.18
C ASP A 72 11.12 5.19 9.72
N PRO A 73 10.67 3.98 9.35
CA PRO A 73 10.14 3.78 8.02
C PRO A 73 8.87 4.63 7.95
N VAL A 74 8.92 5.71 7.19
CA VAL A 74 7.72 6.43 6.79
C VAL A 74 6.96 5.51 5.83
N THR A 75 6.25 4.53 6.40
CA THR A 75 5.25 3.75 5.69
C THR A 75 4.04 4.68 5.52
N LYS A 76 4.12 5.59 4.56
CA LYS A 76 2.91 6.10 3.92
C LYS A 76 2.33 4.92 3.15
N LEU A 77 1.56 4.09 3.86
CA LEU A 77 0.53 3.30 3.22
C LEU A 77 -0.29 4.29 2.39
N PRO A 78 -0.75 3.92 1.18
CA PRO A 78 -1.86 4.63 0.56
C PRO A 78 -3.10 4.35 1.43
N THR A 79 -3.16 4.97 2.59
CA THR A 79 -4.41 5.17 3.28
C THR A 79 -5.17 6.11 2.36
N ALA A 80 -6.35 5.69 1.90
CA ALA A 80 -7.31 6.61 1.30
C ALA A 80 -7.26 7.89 2.13
N GLU A 81 -7.03 9.03 1.49
CA GLU A 81 -6.94 10.32 2.17
C GLU A 81 -8.05 10.35 3.21
N ASN A 82 -7.69 10.16 4.48
CA ASN A 82 -8.68 10.21 5.54
C ASN A 82 -9.07 11.67 5.53
N PHE A 83 -10.21 11.97 4.93
CA PHE A 83 -10.78 13.30 4.90
C PHE A 83 -11.10 13.67 6.35
N VAL A 84 -10.10 14.21 7.05
CA VAL A 84 -10.25 14.73 8.40
C VAL A 84 -11.03 16.03 8.24
N LEU A 85 -12.32 16.03 8.63
CA LEU A 85 -13.06 17.27 8.83
C LEU A 85 -12.23 18.16 9.78
N SER A 86 -12.02 19.42 9.41
CA SER A 86 -11.44 20.40 10.33
C SER A 86 -12.30 20.49 11.59
N GLU A 87 -11.67 20.65 12.75
CA GLU A 87 -12.32 20.65 14.08
C GLU A 87 -13.49 21.64 14.16
N ASP A 88 -13.36 22.82 13.54
CA ASP A 88 -14.40 23.84 13.40
C ASP A 88 -15.68 23.34 12.69
N LYS A 89 -15.53 22.43 11.74
CA LYS A 89 -16.66 21.87 10.96
C LYS A 89 -17.34 20.73 11.71
N ILE A 90 -16.58 19.95 12.48
CA ILE A 90 -17.14 18.96 13.42
C ILE A 90 -17.97 19.70 14.47
N GLN A 91 -17.49 20.84 14.95
CA GLN A 91 -18.22 21.70 15.88
C GLN A 91 -19.55 22.20 15.28
N LYS A 92 -19.52 22.76 14.06
CA LYS A 92 -20.74 23.23 13.36
C LYS A 92 -21.72 22.09 13.06
N LEU A 93 -21.21 20.92 12.65
CA LEU A 93 -22.04 19.75 12.42
C LEU A 93 -22.67 19.26 13.73
N SER A 94 -21.90 19.26 14.82
CA SER A 94 -22.41 18.92 16.15
C SER A 94 -23.50 19.88 16.62
N GLU A 95 -23.36 21.17 16.36
CA GLU A 95 -24.37 22.18 16.70
C GLU A 95 -25.65 21.99 15.88
N ILE A 96 -25.52 21.73 14.58
CA ILE A 96 -26.66 21.42 13.71
C ILE A 96 -27.32 20.10 14.12
N LEU A 97 -26.56 19.07 14.50
CA LEU A 97 -27.11 17.82 15.01
C LEU A 97 -27.84 18.00 16.34
N ALA A 98 -27.33 18.86 17.23
CA ALA A 98 -28.04 19.21 18.45
C ALA A 98 -29.37 19.95 18.15
N GLU A 99 -29.37 20.86 17.18
CA GLU A 99 -30.58 21.55 16.70
C GLU A 99 -31.59 20.54 16.10
N ILE A 100 -31.12 19.61 15.26
CA ILE A 100 -31.94 18.56 14.65
C ILE A 100 -32.48 17.60 15.71
N ASN A 101 -31.67 17.15 16.67
CA ASN A 101 -32.11 16.28 17.76
C ASN A 101 -33.20 16.95 18.60
N SER A 102 -33.09 18.27 18.83
CA SER A 102 -34.10 19.06 19.54
C SER A 102 -35.41 19.20 18.77
N ILE A 103 -35.38 19.24 17.43
CA ILE A 103 -36.57 19.41 16.58
C ILE A 103 -37.23 18.06 16.27
N ALA A 104 -36.43 17.04 15.98
CA ALA A 104 -36.88 15.71 15.56
C ALA A 104 -37.21 14.77 16.74
N GLY A 105 -36.82 15.12 17.98
CA GLY A 105 -37.05 14.31 19.16
C GLY A 105 -36.31 12.96 19.14
N ARG A 106 -35.26 12.85 18.34
CA ARG A 106 -34.40 11.65 18.24
C ARG A 106 -32.99 11.99 18.71
N GLU A 107 -32.31 11.03 19.31
CA GLU A 107 -30.89 11.14 19.68
C GLU A 107 -30.03 10.52 18.58
N TYR A 108 -29.70 11.30 17.55
CA TYR A 108 -28.71 10.87 16.57
C TYR A 108 -27.30 10.98 17.16
N ASP A 109 -26.52 9.90 17.04
CA ASP A 109 -25.12 9.86 17.42
C ASP A 109 -24.28 10.72 16.45
N ASN A 110 -23.46 11.61 17.01
CA ASN A 110 -22.58 12.49 16.26
C ASN A 110 -21.60 11.69 15.38
N ASP A 111 -21.07 10.58 15.89
CA ASP A 111 -20.12 9.76 15.15
C ASP A 111 -20.78 9.08 13.94
N VAL A 112 -22.04 8.68 14.09
CA VAL A 112 -22.82 8.06 12.99
C VAL A 112 -23.15 9.10 11.93
N ALA A 113 -23.52 10.32 12.34
CA ALA A 113 -23.79 11.42 11.43
C ALA A 113 -22.53 11.89 10.68
N VAL A 114 -21.39 12.01 11.36
CA VAL A 114 -20.10 12.34 10.74
C VAL A 114 -19.71 11.29 9.70
N LYS A 115 -19.84 9.99 10.03
CA LYS A 115 -19.55 8.90 9.09
C LYS A 115 -20.48 8.92 7.88
N ALA A 116 -21.78 9.10 8.09
CA ALA A 116 -22.75 9.22 7.00
C ALA A 116 -22.44 10.42 6.09
N MET A 117 -22.05 11.55 6.67
CA MET A 117 -21.68 12.75 5.90
C MET A 117 -20.43 12.53 5.06
N LEU A 118 -19.41 11.88 5.61
CA LEU A 118 -18.20 11.51 4.87
C LEU A 118 -18.54 10.58 3.69
N GLN A 119 -19.46 9.64 3.89
CA GLN A 119 -19.92 8.75 2.82
C GLN A 119 -20.65 9.51 1.71
N ILE A 120 -21.57 10.42 2.06
CA ILE A 120 -22.27 11.23 1.06
C ILE A 120 -21.26 12.08 0.28
N LYS A 121 -20.28 12.69 0.98
CA LYS A 121 -19.19 13.44 0.33
C LYS A 121 -18.41 12.56 -0.65
N ASP A 122 -18.06 11.33 -0.29
CA ASP A 122 -17.36 10.40 -1.16
C ASP A 122 -18.17 9.99 -2.39
N ILE A 123 -19.48 9.74 -2.22
CA ILE A 123 -20.39 9.43 -3.34
C ILE A 123 -20.46 10.65 -4.28
N MET A 124 -20.62 11.86 -3.71
CA MET A 124 -20.64 13.11 -4.46
C MET A 124 -19.32 13.38 -5.20
N MET A 125 -18.16 13.08 -4.58
CA MET A 125 -16.86 13.23 -5.24
C MET A 125 -16.63 12.20 -6.35
N LYS A 126 -17.25 11.03 -6.28
CA LYS A 126 -17.16 10.00 -7.34
C LYS A 126 -18.05 10.29 -8.54
N SER A 127 -19.14 11.03 -8.34
CA SER A 127 -20.11 11.34 -9.41
C SER A 127 -19.49 12.14 -10.56
N ASP A 128 -19.52 11.57 -11.76
CA ASP A 128 -19.01 12.20 -12.98
C ASP A 128 -19.83 13.42 -13.41
N LYS A 129 -21.12 13.45 -13.07
CA LYS A 129 -22.00 14.60 -13.31
C LYS A 129 -21.53 15.83 -12.53
N LEU A 130 -21.22 15.64 -11.24
CA LEU A 130 -20.71 16.68 -10.35
C LEU A 130 -19.32 17.16 -10.77
N LYS A 131 -18.42 16.24 -11.16
CA LYS A 131 -17.10 16.61 -11.72
C LYS A 131 -17.21 17.49 -12.96
N THR A 132 -18.07 17.10 -13.90
CA THR A 132 -18.24 17.83 -15.16
C THR A 132 -18.87 19.20 -14.91
N SER A 133 -19.86 19.26 -14.00
CA SER A 133 -20.50 20.51 -13.60
C SER A 133 -19.51 21.45 -12.90
N ALA A 134 -18.73 20.96 -11.93
CA ALA A 134 -17.71 21.76 -11.23
C ALA A 134 -16.67 22.38 -12.18
N LYS A 135 -16.34 21.69 -13.28
CA LYS A 135 -15.37 22.17 -14.28
C LYS A 135 -15.94 23.21 -15.24
N SER A 136 -17.21 23.07 -15.63
CA SER A 136 -17.83 23.92 -16.65
C SER A 136 -18.50 25.16 -16.07
N ASN A 137 -18.84 25.17 -14.78
CA ASN A 137 -19.80 26.11 -14.21
C ASN A 137 -19.18 27.03 -13.14
N THR A 138 -19.84 28.18 -12.94
CA THR A 138 -19.54 29.09 -11.82
C THR A 138 -20.08 28.51 -10.51
N GLU A 139 -19.60 29.00 -9.36
CA GLU A 139 -19.99 28.50 -8.03
C GLU A 139 -21.52 28.45 -7.83
N LYS A 140 -22.25 29.46 -8.31
CA LYS A 140 -23.72 29.51 -8.24
C LYS A 140 -24.40 28.45 -9.10
N ASP A 141 -23.88 28.21 -10.30
CA ASP A 141 -24.41 27.19 -11.21
C ASP A 141 -24.07 25.78 -10.72
N PHE A 142 -22.96 25.63 -10.00
CA PHE A 142 -22.60 24.40 -9.32
C PHE A 142 -23.53 24.10 -8.14
N GLU A 143 -23.93 25.09 -7.34
CA GLU A 143 -24.90 24.88 -6.24
C GLU A 143 -26.21 24.22 -6.72
N PHE A 144 -26.75 24.65 -7.86
CA PHE A 144 -27.96 24.02 -8.43
C PHE A 144 -27.72 22.56 -8.82
N ALA A 145 -26.63 22.30 -9.56
CA ALA A 145 -26.26 20.94 -9.92
C ALA A 145 -25.92 20.08 -8.68
N TYR A 146 -25.44 20.70 -7.62
CA TYR A 146 -25.09 20.05 -6.36
C TYR A 146 -26.33 19.58 -5.63
N PHE A 147 -27.33 20.45 -5.43
CA PHE A 147 -28.58 20.06 -4.78
C PHE A 147 -29.37 19.04 -5.60
N ASP A 148 -29.36 19.13 -6.93
CA ASP A 148 -30.02 18.15 -7.80
C ASP A 148 -29.34 16.76 -7.74
N ASN A 149 -28.01 16.70 -7.67
CA ASN A 149 -27.28 15.42 -7.56
C ASN A 149 -27.20 14.90 -6.12
N ILE A 150 -27.45 15.72 -5.11
CA ILE A 150 -27.52 15.28 -3.71
C ILE A 150 -28.63 14.25 -3.54
N ASP A 151 -29.80 14.45 -4.13
CA ASP A 151 -30.93 13.53 -3.93
C ASP A 151 -30.61 12.16 -4.54
N ASP A 152 -30.00 12.12 -5.73
CA ASP A 152 -29.48 10.90 -6.35
C ASP A 152 -28.41 10.23 -5.45
N ALA A 153 -27.48 11.01 -4.89
CA ALA A 153 -26.41 10.50 -4.02
C ALA A 153 -26.94 10.00 -2.65
N LEU A 154 -27.98 10.65 -2.11
CA LEU A 154 -28.66 10.22 -0.89
C LEU A 154 -29.43 8.93 -1.11
N ILE A 155 -30.02 8.74 -2.31
CA ILE A 155 -30.67 7.48 -2.68
C ILE A 155 -29.66 6.35 -2.84
N GLU A 156 -28.49 6.61 -3.40
CA GLU A 156 -27.41 5.63 -3.50
C GLU A 156 -26.83 5.27 -2.11
N GLY A 157 -26.72 6.24 -1.20
CA GLY A 157 -26.22 6.04 0.16
C GLY A 157 -27.23 5.42 1.15
N LEU A 158 -28.52 5.41 0.81
CA LEU A 158 -29.60 4.81 1.63
C LEU A 158 -29.35 3.33 1.96
N GLU A 159 -28.60 2.61 1.11
CA GLU A 159 -28.25 1.20 1.32
C GLU A 159 -27.38 0.98 2.58
N GLN A 160 -26.62 1.98 3.00
CA GLN A 160 -25.68 1.85 4.12
C GLN A 160 -26.23 2.38 5.45
N ASN A 161 -27.11 3.39 5.44
CA ASN A 161 -27.70 3.95 6.65
C ASN A 161 -29.10 4.53 6.38
N GLN A 162 -30.15 3.74 6.61
CA GLN A 162 -31.50 4.13 6.23
C GLN A 162 -32.08 5.30 7.05
N ASP A 163 -31.85 5.33 8.36
CA ASP A 163 -32.57 6.24 9.25
C ASP A 163 -32.14 7.70 9.10
N PHE A 164 -30.83 7.94 8.96
CA PHE A 164 -30.31 9.29 8.83
C PHE A 164 -30.52 9.84 7.41
N PHE A 165 -30.33 9.01 6.38
CA PHE A 165 -30.54 9.43 5.00
C PHE A 165 -32.03 9.70 4.70
N SER A 166 -32.94 8.90 5.26
CA SER A 166 -34.38 9.15 5.14
C SER A 166 -34.81 10.45 5.83
N LEU A 167 -34.16 10.83 6.94
CA LEU A 167 -34.41 12.12 7.59
C LEU A 167 -33.98 13.29 6.70
N LEU A 168 -32.80 13.20 6.08
CA LEU A 168 -32.30 14.22 5.16
C LEU A 168 -33.18 14.35 3.93
N LEU A 169 -33.66 13.23 3.37
CA LEU A 169 -34.60 13.22 2.23
C LEU A 169 -35.99 13.76 2.63
N GLY A 170 -36.42 13.52 3.87
CA GLY A 170 -37.72 13.96 4.38
C GLY A 170 -37.77 15.43 4.80
N ASN A 171 -36.64 16.12 4.91
CA ASN A 171 -36.58 17.51 5.37
C ASN A 171 -35.55 18.34 4.59
N ASP A 172 -36.04 19.12 3.63
CA ASP A 172 -35.22 19.97 2.75
C ASP A 172 -34.43 21.06 3.49
N GLU A 173 -34.92 21.58 4.62
CA GLU A 173 -34.18 22.58 5.40
C GLU A 173 -32.95 21.96 6.07
N ILE A 174 -33.11 20.78 6.66
CA ILE A 174 -32.02 20.04 7.28
C ILE A 174 -31.01 19.64 6.21
N LYS A 175 -31.48 19.12 5.08
CA LYS A 175 -30.64 18.76 3.92
C LYS A 175 -29.75 19.91 3.49
N LYS A 176 -30.32 21.10 3.31
CA LYS A 176 -29.57 22.30 2.90
C LYS A 176 -28.59 22.78 3.97
N LYS A 177 -28.98 22.81 5.25
CA LYS A 177 -28.09 23.21 6.35
C LYS A 177 -26.88 22.29 6.48
N VAL A 178 -27.11 20.98 6.43
CA VAL A 178 -26.07 19.99 6.68
C VAL A 178 -25.15 19.83 5.46
N LEU A 179 -25.71 19.69 4.26
CA LEU A 179 -24.93 19.47 3.04
C LEU A 179 -24.34 20.76 2.47
N GLY A 180 -24.95 21.92 2.74
CA GLY A 180 -24.44 23.22 2.30
C GLY A 180 -23.05 23.55 2.85
N ILE A 181 -22.66 23.05 4.02
CA ILE A 181 -21.31 23.24 4.59
C ILE A 181 -20.21 22.64 3.70
N PHE A 182 -20.55 21.61 2.94
CA PHE A 182 -19.61 20.87 2.11
C PHE A 182 -19.67 21.27 0.62
N ALA A 183 -20.64 22.09 0.20
CA ALA A 183 -20.77 22.53 -1.19
C ALA A 183 -19.48 23.24 -1.67
N ASP A 184 -18.99 24.22 -0.90
CA ASP A 184 -17.77 24.97 -1.20
C ASP A 184 -16.53 24.07 -1.25
N GLU A 185 -16.44 23.13 -0.31
CA GLU A 185 -15.29 22.22 -0.20
C GLU A 185 -15.28 21.20 -1.33
N ILE A 186 -16.44 20.65 -1.69
CA ILE A 186 -16.59 19.72 -2.80
C ILE A 186 -16.29 20.43 -4.12
N TYR A 187 -16.74 21.68 -4.28
CA TYR A 187 -16.41 22.49 -5.45
C TYR A 187 -14.89 22.72 -5.56
N GLN A 188 -14.24 23.13 -4.47
CA GLN A 188 -12.80 23.34 -4.44
C GLN A 188 -12.02 22.03 -4.65
N SER A 189 -12.44 20.93 -4.03
CA SER A 189 -11.76 19.63 -4.17
C SER A 189 -11.90 19.05 -5.56
N LEU A 190 -13.08 19.16 -6.19
CA LEU A 190 -13.31 18.69 -7.57
C LEU A 190 -12.49 19.48 -8.59
N ARG A 191 -12.20 20.76 -8.30
CA ARG A 191 -11.37 21.63 -9.14
C ARG A 191 -9.87 21.50 -8.86
N ALA A 192 -9.49 21.16 -7.63
CA ALA A 192 -8.10 20.96 -7.20
C ALA A 192 -7.57 19.54 -7.42
N SER A 193 -8.42 18.55 -7.71
CA SER A 193 -8.01 17.18 -8.08
C SER A 193 -7.40 17.08 -9.50
N GLU A 194 -6.73 18.14 -9.94
CA GLU A 194 -5.87 18.25 -11.12
C GLU A 194 -4.40 18.42 -10.69
#